data_AF-A0AAV9VES4-F1
#
_entry.id   AF-A0AAV9VES4-F1
#
_cell.length_a   1.000
_cell.length_b   1.000
_cell.length_c   1.000
_cell.angle_alpha   90.00
_cell.angle_beta   90.00
_cell.angle_gamma   90.00
#
_symmetry.space_group_name_H-M   'P 1'
#
loop_
_entity.id
_entity.type
_entity.pdbx_description
1 polymer ?
#
loop_
_entity_poly.entity_id
_entity_poly.type
_entity_poly.pdbx_seq_one_letter_code
_entity_poly.pdbx_strand_id
1 'polypeptide(L)'
;MGDPFEIRLQFTKMLQRLNASVNASKSCAAFALKHKDLDEDLHSCILEQLETSSMNNRVNLLYFIEHLLEMSVSKGVNNYIPMIQSEFRTIVDCVSPADQSGLQNITSTRKVLAKIKDQKLMSTEIYDELILSLDAREKAGQQQHSDDESNKSESEELEEVDQVPNGTSTTTMIGKDPDYSDARGSPSVLVSAIPYSPTAVNPADTGSIGNTPTTDARRQSSSQTITFKRPPRQVIEERMEEDRERHKRLRETIWAIPSRDDEALDKSLDGLEALVGPEFEMFWKDVTLVEINEDDMELMAEEAELKAESLS
;
A
#
# COMPACT_ATOMS: atom_id res chain seq x y z
N MET A 1 27.06 -15.41 17.53
CA MET A 1 26.99 -15.46 16.06
C MET A 1 26.05 -16.60 15.73
N GLY A 2 24.90 -16.32 15.10
CA GLY A 2 23.94 -17.36 14.70
C GLY A 2 24.40 -18.05 13.41
N ASP A 3 23.83 -19.22 13.11
CA ASP A 3 24.09 -19.93 11.86
C ASP A 3 23.55 -19.13 10.64
N PRO A 4 24.32 -18.95 9.56
CA PRO A 4 23.89 -18.18 8.40
C PRO A 4 22.56 -18.65 7.77
N PHE A 5 22.33 -19.97 7.70
CA PHE A 5 21.08 -20.50 7.17
C PHE A 5 19.90 -20.19 8.08
N GLU A 6 20.08 -20.32 9.40
CA GLU A 6 19.05 -19.95 10.37
C GLU A 6 18.69 -18.47 10.30
N ILE A 7 19.71 -17.59 10.22
CA ILE A 7 19.51 -16.14 10.10
C ILE A 7 18.76 -15.80 8.80
N ARG A 8 19.15 -16.42 7.68
CA ARG A 8 18.47 -16.26 6.39
C ARG A 8 17.00 -16.65 6.50
N LEU A 9 16.72 -17.85 7.02
CA LEU A 9 15.36 -18.36 7.17
C LEU A 9 14.52 -17.47 8.09
N GLN A 10 15.10 -16.99 9.19
CA GLN A 10 14.43 -16.08 10.10
C GLN A 10 14.10 -14.75 9.42
N PHE A 11 15.06 -14.18 8.68
CA PHE A 11 14.87 -12.92 7.98
C PHE A 11 13.81 -13.03 6.88
N THR A 12 13.85 -14.08 6.06
CA THR A 12 12.81 -14.36 5.06
C THR A 12 11.42 -14.42 5.70
N LYS A 13 11.28 -15.10 6.84
CA LYS A 13 9.99 -15.15 7.58
C LYS A 13 9.55 -13.79 8.10
N MET A 14 10.49 -12.91 8.48
CA MET A 14 10.17 -11.54 8.89
C MET A 14 9.66 -10.74 7.69
N LEU A 15 10.35 -10.81 6.55
CA LEU A 15 9.99 -10.12 5.30
C LEU A 15 8.61 -10.57 4.77
N GLN A 16 8.29 -11.86 4.86
CA GLN A 16 7.01 -12.43 4.46
C GLN A 16 5.83 -11.98 5.32
N ARG A 17 6.09 -11.54 6.54
CA ARG A 17 5.07 -11.14 7.53
C ARG A 17 5.01 -9.63 7.74
N LEU A 18 5.71 -8.86 6.90
CA LEU A 18 5.63 -7.41 6.95
C LEU A 18 4.21 -6.94 6.65
N ASN A 19 3.82 -5.88 7.33
CA ASN A 19 2.53 -5.21 7.19
C ASN A 19 2.75 -3.69 7.25
N ALA A 20 1.67 -2.91 7.20
CA ALA A 20 1.74 -1.44 7.25
C ALA A 20 2.31 -0.85 8.56
N SER A 21 2.69 -1.67 9.55
CA SER A 21 3.30 -1.22 10.80
C SER A 21 4.73 -0.73 10.59
N VAL A 22 4.95 0.55 10.91
CA VAL A 22 6.27 1.17 11.03
C VAL A 22 7.18 0.37 11.98
N ASN A 23 6.62 -0.15 13.08
CA ASN A 23 7.40 -0.94 14.03
C ASN A 23 7.85 -2.29 13.44
N ALA A 24 7.02 -2.95 12.64
CA ALA A 24 7.41 -4.18 11.94
C ALA A 24 8.59 -3.92 11.00
N SER A 25 8.53 -2.84 10.22
CA SER A 25 9.62 -2.39 9.35
C SER A 25 10.89 -2.05 10.14
N LYS A 26 10.79 -1.25 11.22
CA LYS A 26 11.95 -0.89 12.06
C LYS A 26 12.58 -2.10 12.74
N SER A 27 11.78 -3.04 13.24
CA SER A 27 12.29 -4.27 13.84
C SER A 27 12.99 -5.16 12.81
N CYS A 28 12.45 -5.28 11.59
CA CYS A 28 13.08 -6.01 10.50
C CYS A 28 14.41 -5.36 10.06
N ALA A 29 14.44 -4.03 9.94
CA ALA A 29 15.67 -3.29 9.65
C ALA A 29 16.71 -3.46 10.76
N ALA A 30 16.30 -3.36 12.02
CA ALA A 30 17.17 -3.61 13.17
C ALA A 30 17.78 -5.02 13.15
N PHE A 31 17.02 -6.02 12.71
CA PHE A 31 17.51 -7.39 12.53
C PHE A 31 18.60 -7.45 11.45
N ALA A 32 18.35 -6.90 10.26
CA ALA A 32 19.31 -6.87 9.17
C ALA A 32 20.64 -6.18 9.56
N LEU A 33 20.55 -5.05 10.27
CA LEU A 33 21.73 -4.29 10.72
C LEU A 33 22.48 -4.96 11.86
N LYS A 34 21.79 -5.76 12.69
CA LYS A 34 22.44 -6.58 13.74
C LYS A 34 23.29 -7.69 13.12
N HIS A 35 22.88 -8.20 11.96
CA HIS A 35 23.53 -9.29 11.23
C HIS A 35 24.26 -8.78 9.98
N LYS A 36 24.94 -7.63 10.09
CA LYS A 36 25.64 -6.95 8.99
C LYS A 36 26.76 -7.77 8.32
N ASP A 37 27.26 -8.82 8.97
CA ASP A 37 28.27 -9.71 8.39
C ASP A 37 27.69 -10.64 7.31
N LEU A 38 26.36 -10.69 7.18
CA LEU A 38 25.61 -11.46 6.18
C LEU A 38 24.78 -10.55 5.26
N ASP A 39 25.18 -9.29 5.15
CA ASP A 39 24.48 -8.26 4.38
C ASP A 39 24.22 -8.64 2.91
N GLU A 40 25.16 -9.28 2.21
CA GLU A 40 24.98 -9.74 0.83
C GLU A 40 23.89 -10.83 0.70
N ASP A 41 23.90 -11.81 1.61
CA ASP A 41 22.90 -12.88 1.66
C ASP A 41 21.51 -12.33 2.04
N LEU A 42 21.47 -11.43 3.02
CA LEU A 42 20.23 -10.80 3.46
C LEU A 42 19.68 -9.85 2.40
N HIS A 43 20.54 -9.11 1.68
CA HIS A 43 20.13 -8.32 0.53
C HIS A 43 19.50 -9.20 -0.56
N SER A 44 20.10 -10.36 -0.86
CA SER A 44 19.53 -11.33 -1.79
C SER A 44 18.14 -11.80 -1.36
N CYS A 45 17.90 -11.97 -0.05
CA CYS A 45 16.58 -12.29 0.47
C CYS A 45 15.56 -11.18 0.26
N ILE A 46 15.98 -9.91 0.35
CA ILE A 46 15.08 -8.76 0.09
C ILE A 46 14.58 -8.81 -1.35
N LEU A 47 15.50 -8.97 -2.31
CA LEU A 47 15.14 -9.07 -3.73
C LEU A 47 14.28 -10.30 -4.02
N GLU A 48 14.63 -11.47 -3.47
CA GLU A 48 13.84 -12.70 -3.60
C GLU A 48 12.39 -12.49 -3.09
N GLN A 49 12.24 -11.82 -1.94
CA GLN A 49 10.90 -11.54 -1.40
C GLN A 49 10.16 -10.46 -2.19
N LEU A 50 10.84 -9.47 -2.77
CA LEU A 50 10.21 -8.49 -3.66
C LEU A 50 9.63 -9.16 -4.91
N GLU A 51 10.31 -10.16 -5.47
CA GLU A 51 9.84 -10.88 -6.65
C GLU A 51 8.69 -11.86 -6.35
N THR A 52 8.70 -12.50 -5.18
CA THR A 52 7.79 -13.62 -4.88
C THR A 52 6.58 -13.25 -4.04
N SER A 53 6.59 -12.09 -3.38
CA SER A 53 5.52 -11.65 -2.48
C SER A 53 4.30 -11.08 -3.21
N SER A 54 3.18 -11.01 -2.50
CA SER A 54 1.96 -10.32 -2.96
C SER A 54 2.22 -8.83 -3.21
N MET A 55 1.45 -8.23 -4.13
CA MET A 55 1.60 -6.82 -4.51
C MET A 55 1.52 -5.85 -3.32
N ASN A 56 0.70 -6.21 -2.33
CA ASN A 56 0.58 -5.47 -1.07
C ASN A 56 1.85 -5.60 -0.21
N ASN A 57 2.36 -6.83 -0.03
CA ASN A 57 3.57 -7.05 0.74
C ASN A 57 4.80 -6.43 0.06
N ARG A 58 4.82 -6.31 -1.27
CA ARG A 58 5.87 -5.56 -1.99
C ARG A 58 5.91 -4.08 -1.60
N VAL A 59 4.75 -3.45 -1.39
CA VAL A 59 4.71 -2.08 -0.83
C VAL A 59 5.26 -2.07 0.61
N ASN A 60 4.91 -3.05 1.44
CA ASN A 60 5.48 -3.17 2.79
C ASN A 60 7.00 -3.32 2.77
N LEU A 61 7.53 -4.13 1.86
CA LEU A 61 8.97 -4.28 1.63
C LEU A 61 9.62 -2.97 1.20
N LEU A 62 8.98 -2.17 0.35
CA LEU A 62 9.48 -0.84 -0.04
C LEU A 62 9.58 0.12 1.16
N TYR A 63 8.58 0.15 2.04
CA TYR A 63 8.65 0.93 3.29
C TYR A 63 9.74 0.38 4.24
N PHE A 64 9.90 -0.93 4.32
CA PHE A 64 10.98 -1.54 5.08
C PHE A 64 12.36 -1.14 4.54
N ILE A 65 12.55 -1.12 3.21
CA ILE A 65 13.81 -0.69 2.56
C ILE A 65 14.13 0.76 2.93
N GLU A 66 13.14 1.65 2.89
CA GLU A 66 13.33 3.03 3.32
C GLU A 66 13.82 3.11 4.78
N HIS A 67 13.18 2.37 5.70
CA HIS A 67 13.62 2.30 7.09
C HIS A 67 15.01 1.67 7.25
N LEU A 68 15.35 0.66 6.43
CA LEU A 68 16.66 0.02 6.45
C LEU A 68 17.75 1.04 6.10
N LEU A 69 17.55 1.84 5.05
CA LEU A 69 18.49 2.87 4.64
C LEU A 69 18.62 3.99 5.68
N GLU A 70 17.49 4.49 6.21
CA GLU A 70 17.46 5.50 7.28
C GLU A 70 18.24 5.02 8.52
N MET A 71 17.95 3.78 8.97
CA MET A 71 18.62 3.19 10.13
C MET A 71 20.08 2.85 9.86
N SER A 72 20.44 2.49 8.62
CA SER A 72 21.82 2.27 8.18
C SER A 72 22.67 3.53 8.40
N VAL A 73 22.18 4.69 7.95
CA VAL A 73 22.84 5.98 8.16
C VAL A 73 22.93 6.30 9.64
N SER A 74 21.81 6.23 10.37
CA SER A 74 21.75 6.55 11.80
C SER A 74 22.73 5.70 12.64
N LYS A 75 22.92 4.42 12.29
CA LYS A 75 23.82 3.50 13.01
C LYS A 75 25.24 3.42 12.42
N GLY A 76 25.52 4.10 11.31
CA GLY A 76 26.80 4.02 10.61
C GLY A 76 27.10 2.64 10.00
N VAL A 77 26.08 1.85 9.66
CA VAL A 77 26.22 0.54 8.99
C VAL A 77 25.76 0.69 7.54
N ASN A 78 26.70 1.05 6.67
CA ASN A 78 26.38 1.56 5.33
C ASN A 78 26.34 0.50 4.23
N ASN A 79 26.60 -0.77 4.53
CA ASN A 79 26.78 -1.80 3.51
C ASN A 79 25.54 -2.00 2.62
N TYR A 80 24.34 -1.86 3.18
CA TYR A 80 23.09 -1.98 2.42
C TYR A 80 22.84 -0.81 1.46
N ILE A 81 23.40 0.37 1.73
CA ILE A 81 23.12 1.59 0.95
C ILE A 81 23.52 1.42 -0.53
N PRO A 82 24.78 1.09 -0.88
CA PRO A 82 25.18 0.97 -2.29
C PRO A 82 24.46 -0.19 -2.99
N MET A 83 24.21 -1.32 -2.30
CA MET A 83 23.51 -2.47 -2.87
C MET A 83 22.07 -2.13 -3.26
N ILE A 84 21.34 -1.43 -2.38
CA ILE A 84 19.97 -1.01 -2.67
C ILE A 84 19.95 0.11 -3.73
N GLN A 85 20.89 1.05 -3.68
CA GLN A 85 20.97 2.15 -4.65
C GLN A 85 21.15 1.65 -6.09
N SER A 86 21.90 0.56 -6.30
CA SER A 86 22.01 -0.06 -7.63
C SER A 86 20.72 -0.71 -8.10
N GLU A 87 19.83 -1.11 -7.19
CA GLU A 87 18.65 -1.92 -7.48
C GLU A 87 17.34 -1.13 -7.51
N PHE A 88 17.34 0.19 -7.35
CA PHE A 88 16.09 0.97 -7.27
C PHE A 88 15.15 0.75 -8.48
N ARG A 89 15.69 0.54 -9.68
CA ARG A 89 14.87 0.24 -10.87
C ARG A 89 14.17 -1.10 -10.72
N THR A 90 14.93 -2.14 -10.39
CA THR A 90 14.43 -3.50 -10.13
C THR A 90 13.37 -3.50 -9.02
N ILE A 91 13.63 -2.78 -7.92
CA ILE A 91 12.71 -2.65 -6.78
C ILE A 91 11.39 -2.00 -7.23
N VAL A 92 11.45 -0.89 -7.97
CA VAL A 92 10.25 -0.19 -8.47
C VAL A 92 9.47 -1.06 -9.46
N ASP A 93 10.15 -1.82 -10.32
CA ASP A 93 9.50 -2.74 -11.26
C ASP A 93 8.81 -3.91 -10.54
N CYS A 94 9.36 -4.38 -9.42
CA CYS A 94 8.70 -5.37 -8.59
C CYS A 94 7.46 -4.78 -7.88
N VAL A 95 7.57 -3.58 -7.33
CA VAL A 95 6.53 -2.98 -6.47
C VAL A 95 5.39 -2.36 -7.29
N SER A 96 5.71 -1.70 -8.39
CA SER A 96 4.74 -1.04 -9.28
C SER A 96 5.00 -1.43 -10.74
N PRO A 97 4.80 -2.71 -11.10
CA PRO A 97 4.95 -3.17 -12.49
C PRO A 97 4.06 -2.38 -13.45
N ALA A 98 4.37 -2.44 -14.74
CA ALA A 98 3.62 -1.72 -15.79
C ALA A 98 2.23 -2.30 -16.08
N ASP A 99 1.85 -3.40 -15.42
CA ASP A 99 0.54 -4.01 -15.57
C ASP A 99 -0.50 -3.39 -14.61
N GLN A 100 -1.76 -3.81 -14.73
CA GLN A 100 -2.85 -3.33 -13.89
C GLN A 100 -2.59 -3.54 -12.38
N SER A 101 -1.75 -4.51 -12.01
CA SER A 101 -1.45 -4.82 -10.62
C SER A 101 -0.60 -3.74 -9.96
N GLY A 102 0.31 -3.11 -10.72
CA GLY A 102 1.19 -2.05 -10.22
C GLY A 102 0.51 -0.70 -10.04
N LEU A 103 -0.59 -0.41 -10.75
CA LEU A 103 -1.28 0.89 -10.70
C LEU A 103 -1.71 1.28 -9.28
N GLN A 104 -2.19 0.32 -8.49
CA GLN A 104 -2.61 0.55 -7.11
C GLN A 104 -1.47 0.95 -6.17
N ASN A 105 -0.22 0.67 -6.57
CA ASN A 105 0.96 0.91 -5.75
C ASN A 105 1.70 2.20 -6.12
N ILE A 106 1.34 2.85 -7.24
CA ILE A 106 2.04 4.02 -7.76
C ILE A 106 2.10 5.13 -6.72
N THR A 107 0.97 5.50 -6.12
CA THR A 107 0.92 6.58 -5.13
C THR A 107 1.82 6.32 -3.92
N SER A 108 1.79 5.11 -3.36
CA SER A 108 2.65 4.74 -2.23
C SER A 108 4.12 4.69 -2.64
N THR A 109 4.43 4.18 -3.83
CA THR A 109 5.80 4.12 -4.37
C THR A 109 6.38 5.53 -4.51
N ARG A 110 5.64 6.48 -5.09
CA ARG A 110 6.07 7.89 -5.20
C ARG A 110 6.38 8.50 -3.84
N LYS A 111 5.52 8.28 -2.85
CA LYS A 111 5.71 8.80 -1.48
C LYS A 111 7.02 8.28 -0.87
N VAL A 112 7.30 6.98 -1.01
CA VAL A 112 8.53 6.38 -0.46
C VAL A 112 9.77 6.90 -1.21
N LEU A 113 9.73 6.97 -2.54
CA LEU A 113 10.84 7.50 -3.34
C LEU A 113 11.14 8.96 -2.98
N ALA A 114 10.12 9.79 -2.79
CA ALA A 114 10.28 11.18 -2.37
C ALA A 114 10.98 11.26 -1.01
N LYS A 115 10.53 10.45 -0.03
CA LYS A 115 11.16 10.37 1.29
C LYS A 115 12.64 9.96 1.21
N ILE A 116 12.97 8.93 0.42
CA ILE A 116 14.36 8.48 0.22
C ILE A 116 15.21 9.57 -0.44
N LYS A 117 14.66 10.31 -1.42
CA LYS A 117 15.33 11.45 -2.05
C LYS A 117 15.60 12.57 -1.05
N ASP A 118 14.61 12.96 -0.25
CA ASP A 118 14.72 14.03 0.74
C ASP A 118 15.76 13.69 1.82
N GLN A 119 15.89 12.41 2.17
CA GLN A 119 16.95 11.88 3.03
C GLN A 119 18.33 11.78 2.36
N LYS A 120 18.46 12.20 1.09
CA LYS A 120 19.69 12.16 0.27
C LYS A 120 20.24 10.74 0.08
N LEU A 121 19.37 9.74 0.12
CA LEU A 121 19.70 8.32 -0.09
C LEU A 121 19.49 7.88 -1.55
N MET A 122 19.06 8.79 -2.42
CA MET A 122 18.88 8.60 -3.86
C MET A 122 19.33 9.88 -4.58
N SER A 123 19.96 9.74 -5.75
CA SER A 123 20.30 10.91 -6.56
C SER A 123 19.05 11.51 -7.22
N THR A 124 19.08 12.81 -7.49
CA THR A 124 17.96 13.51 -8.13
C THR A 124 17.66 12.94 -9.51
N GLU A 125 18.70 12.55 -10.26
CA GLU A 125 18.58 11.99 -11.61
C GLU A 125 17.84 10.66 -11.60
N ILE A 126 18.19 9.76 -10.67
CA ILE A 126 17.52 8.46 -10.51
C ILE A 126 16.07 8.68 -10.06
N TYR A 127 15.84 9.60 -9.13
CA TYR A 127 14.49 9.91 -8.66
C TYR A 127 13.61 10.40 -9.81
N ASP A 128 14.06 11.39 -10.59
CA ASP A 128 13.30 11.97 -11.69
C ASP A 128 13.03 10.92 -12.78
N GLU A 129 14.02 10.07 -13.10
CA GLU A 129 13.86 8.91 -14.01
C GLU A 129 12.72 7.98 -13.55
N LEU A 130 12.72 7.59 -12.27
CA LEU A 130 11.72 6.67 -11.72
C LEU A 130 10.33 7.31 -11.66
N ILE A 131 10.23 8.59 -11.30
CA ILE A 131 8.95 9.31 -11.28
C ILE A 131 8.36 9.43 -12.68
N LEU A 132 9.18 9.77 -13.69
CA LEU A 132 8.73 9.80 -15.08
C LEU A 132 8.25 8.43 -15.58
N SER A 133 8.95 7.36 -15.18
CA SER A 133 8.55 5.99 -15.50
C SER A 133 7.21 5.63 -14.86
N LEU A 134 6.97 6.01 -13.60
CA LEU A 134 5.69 5.81 -12.92
C LEU A 134 4.55 6.64 -13.55
N ASP A 135 4.82 7.89 -13.95
CA ASP A 135 3.85 8.74 -14.66
C ASP A 135 3.40 8.10 -15.98
N ALA A 136 4.34 7.52 -16.73
CA ALA A 136 4.04 6.82 -17.97
C ALA A 136 3.16 5.59 -17.73
N ARG A 137 3.44 4.79 -16.69
CA ARG A 137 2.63 3.63 -16.30
C ARG A 137 1.21 4.02 -15.91
N GLU A 138 1.08 5.07 -15.11
CA GLU A 138 -0.23 5.59 -14.66
C GLU A 138 -1.09 6.05 -15.84
N LYS A 139 -0.50 6.80 -16.79
CA LYS A 139 -1.18 7.24 -18.01
C LYS A 139 -1.59 6.07 -18.90
N ALA A 140 -0.70 5.10 -19.10
CA ALA A 140 -1.01 3.91 -19.90
C ALA A 140 -2.15 3.09 -19.29
N GLY A 141 -2.17 2.95 -17.95
CA GLY A 141 -3.24 2.25 -17.25
C GLY A 141 -4.60 2.97 -17.33
N GLN A 142 -4.62 4.30 -17.30
CA GLN A 142 -5.84 5.09 -17.47
C GLN A 142 -6.45 4.95 -18.88
N GLN A 143 -5.61 4.90 -19.92
CA GLN A 143 -6.06 4.73 -21.30
C GLN A 143 -6.68 3.34 -21.55
N GLN A 144 -6.12 2.28 -20.95
CA GLN A 144 -6.70 0.94 -21.07
C GLN A 144 -8.10 0.87 -20.45
N HIS A 145 -8.35 1.58 -19.34
CA HIS A 145 -9.67 1.63 -18.73
C HIS A 145 -10.70 2.39 -19.59
N SER A 146 -10.30 3.49 -20.25
CA SER A 146 -11.21 4.22 -21.15
C SER A 146 -11.55 3.44 -22.43
N ASP A 147 -10.60 2.67 -22.95
CA ASP A 147 -10.80 1.86 -24.16
C ASP A 147 -11.65 0.60 -23.89
N ASP A 148 -11.53 0.00 -22.69
CA ASP A 148 -12.39 -1.11 -22.26
C ASP A 148 -13.83 -0.64 -21.97
N GLU A 149 -14.01 0.54 -21.39
CA GLU A 149 -15.34 1.10 -21.09
C GLU A 149 -16.11 1.51 -22.35
N SER A 150 -15.41 2.04 -23.36
CA SER A 150 -15.98 2.34 -24.68
C SER A 150 -16.32 1.07 -25.47
N ASN A 151 -15.43 0.06 -25.47
CA ASN A 151 -15.73 -1.23 -26.13
C ASN A 151 -16.87 -1.99 -25.44
N LYS A 152 -16.98 -1.94 -24.11
CA LYS A 152 -18.08 -2.55 -23.36
C LYS A 152 -19.43 -1.89 -23.71
N SER A 153 -19.42 -0.57 -23.88
CA SER A 153 -20.60 0.19 -24.30
C SER A 153 -21.03 -0.18 -25.73
N GLU A 154 -20.09 -0.29 -26.70
CA GLU A 154 -20.41 -0.72 -28.07
C GLU A 154 -20.89 -2.18 -28.16
N SER A 155 -20.41 -3.06 -27.29
CA SER A 155 -20.83 -4.47 -27.28
C SER A 155 -22.18 -4.68 -26.59
N GLU A 156 -22.51 -3.91 -25.54
CA GLU A 156 -23.86 -3.89 -24.94
C GLU A 156 -24.89 -3.23 -25.89
N GLU A 157 -24.52 -2.20 -26.65
CA GLU A 157 -25.39 -1.52 -27.62
C GLU A 157 -25.69 -2.41 -28.86
N LEU A 158 -24.77 -3.30 -29.24
CA LEU A 158 -24.98 -4.29 -30.30
C LEU A 158 -25.79 -5.52 -29.87
N GLU A 159 -25.89 -5.81 -28.56
CA GLU A 159 -26.76 -6.87 -28.03
C GLU A 159 -28.22 -6.41 -27.83
N GLU A 160 -28.48 -5.11 -27.72
CA GLU A 160 -29.84 -4.56 -27.52
C GLU A 160 -30.70 -4.51 -28.81
N VAL A 161 -30.12 -4.70 -30.00
CA VAL A 161 -30.83 -4.55 -31.28
C VAL A 161 -31.63 -5.81 -31.72
N ASP A 162 -31.51 -6.96 -31.05
CA ASP A 162 -32.19 -8.21 -31.48
C ASP A 162 -33.10 -8.88 -30.43
N GLN A 163 -33.70 -8.11 -29.52
CA GLN A 163 -34.79 -8.62 -28.67
C GLN A 163 -36.17 -8.09 -29.06
N VAL A 164 -36.91 -8.95 -29.78
CA VAL A 164 -38.38 -8.89 -29.91
C VAL A 164 -39.01 -8.99 -28.50
N PRO A 165 -39.98 -8.12 -28.15
CA PRO A 165 -40.49 -8.05 -26.77
C PRO A 165 -41.42 -9.23 -26.49
N ASN A 166 -41.02 -10.10 -25.57
CA ASN A 166 -41.95 -11.01 -24.90
C ASN A 166 -42.06 -10.60 -23.44
N GLY A 167 -43.22 -10.04 -23.09
CA GLY A 167 -43.45 -9.43 -21.79
C GLY A 167 -43.47 -10.44 -20.66
N THR A 168 -42.91 -10.05 -19.51
CA THR A 168 -43.37 -10.54 -18.21
C THR A 168 -43.11 -9.51 -17.11
N SER A 169 -44.22 -8.94 -16.62
CA SER A 169 -44.50 -8.36 -15.31
C SER A 169 -43.41 -7.62 -14.53
N THR A 170 -43.49 -6.29 -14.60
CA THR A 170 -43.00 -5.37 -13.58
C THR A 170 -43.91 -5.43 -12.35
N THR A 171 -43.45 -6.01 -11.23
CA THR A 171 -44.08 -5.83 -9.92
C THR A 171 -43.30 -4.74 -9.17
N THR A 172 -43.92 -3.57 -9.07
CA THR A 172 -43.56 -2.49 -8.17
C THR A 172 -43.83 -2.91 -6.73
N MET A 173 -42.81 -2.90 -5.86
CA MET A 173 -43.04 -2.88 -4.40
C MET A 173 -42.61 -1.51 -3.88
N ILE A 174 -43.64 -0.67 -3.78
CA ILE A 174 -43.65 0.59 -3.03
C ILE A 174 -43.69 0.25 -1.53
N GLY A 175 -43.06 1.12 -0.75
CA GLY A 175 -42.60 0.84 0.61
C GLY A 175 -43.65 0.51 1.67
N LYS A 176 -43.13 -0.07 2.74
CA LYS A 176 -43.64 0.07 4.11
C LYS A 176 -42.60 -0.45 5.10
N ASP A 177 -41.99 0.47 5.85
CA ASP A 177 -41.54 0.18 7.21
C ASP A 177 -42.74 -0.31 8.03
N PRO A 178 -42.53 -1.21 9.00
CA PRO A 178 -42.48 -0.67 10.36
C PRO A 178 -41.59 -1.44 11.37
N ASP A 179 -41.22 -0.63 12.35
CA ASP A 179 -41.09 -0.89 13.78
C ASP A 179 -39.90 -1.63 14.39
N TYR A 180 -39.34 -0.90 15.34
CA TYR A 180 -38.26 -1.20 16.24
C TYR A 180 -38.83 -1.93 17.46
N SER A 181 -38.30 -3.11 17.79
CA SER A 181 -38.53 -3.71 19.10
C SER A 181 -37.21 -4.21 19.70
N ASP A 182 -36.84 -3.57 20.81
CA ASP A 182 -35.78 -3.94 21.75
C ASP A 182 -35.86 -5.42 22.18
N ALA A 183 -34.72 -6.11 22.18
CA ALA A 183 -34.50 -7.25 23.06
C ALA A 183 -33.01 -7.41 23.39
N ARG A 184 -32.66 -7.05 24.62
CA ARG A 184 -31.39 -7.37 25.30
C ARG A 184 -31.28 -8.89 25.50
N GLY A 185 -30.08 -9.46 25.32
CA GLY A 185 -29.75 -10.80 25.83
C GLY A 185 -28.48 -11.42 25.25
N SER A 186 -27.34 -11.20 25.92
CA SER A 186 -26.15 -12.08 25.89
C SER A 186 -26.27 -13.14 27.00
N PRO A 187 -25.37 -14.13 27.13
CA PRO A 187 -24.68 -14.95 26.12
C PRO A 187 -24.84 -16.46 26.43
N SER A 188 -24.39 -17.35 25.53
CA SER A 188 -23.97 -18.70 25.94
C SER A 188 -22.89 -19.30 25.05
N VAL A 189 -21.95 -19.90 25.76
CA VAL A 189 -20.69 -20.54 25.39
C VAL A 189 -20.95 -21.97 24.90
N LEU A 190 -20.06 -22.53 24.07
CA LEU A 190 -19.61 -23.95 23.99
C LEU A 190 -18.72 -24.06 22.72
N VAL A 191 -17.39 -24.17 22.75
CA VAL A 191 -16.49 -25.30 23.13
C VAL A 191 -16.61 -26.55 22.24
N SER A 192 -15.45 -26.94 21.66
CA SER A 192 -15.05 -28.29 21.16
C SER A 192 -15.58 -28.71 19.77
N ALA A 193 -14.87 -29.37 18.84
CA ALA A 193 -13.53 -29.93 18.73
C ALA A 193 -13.22 -30.23 17.24
N ILE A 194 -11.94 -30.20 16.88
CA ILE A 194 -11.30 -30.89 15.73
C ILE A 194 -11.19 -32.38 16.15
N PRO A 195 -11.38 -33.44 15.31
CA PRO A 195 -10.52 -33.71 14.14
C PRO A 195 -11.18 -34.41 12.92
N TYR A 196 -10.51 -34.34 11.77
CA TYR A 196 -9.99 -35.48 10.99
C TYR A 196 -9.81 -35.13 9.49
N SER A 197 -8.59 -35.38 9.02
CA SER A 197 -8.19 -35.50 7.61
C SER A 197 -8.65 -36.86 7.05
N PRO A 198 -8.73 -37.01 5.72
CA PRO A 198 -7.86 -38.04 5.14
C PRO A 198 -7.22 -37.66 3.79
N THR A 199 -5.95 -38.06 3.69
CA THR A 199 -5.13 -38.22 2.49
C THR A 199 -5.76 -39.21 1.50
N ALA A 200 -5.73 -38.89 0.20
CA ALA A 200 -5.91 -39.86 -0.87
C ALA A 200 -4.69 -39.81 -1.81
N VAL A 201 -3.86 -40.84 -1.68
CA VAL A 201 -2.78 -41.22 -2.60
C VAL A 201 -3.42 -42.13 -3.66
N ASN A 202 -3.09 -41.97 -4.94
CA ASN A 202 -3.31 -43.03 -5.92
C ASN A 202 -2.10 -43.20 -6.83
N PRO A 203 -1.80 -44.44 -7.26
CA PRO A 203 -0.47 -44.86 -7.67
C PRO A 203 -0.32 -44.95 -9.20
N ALA A 204 0.94 -45.08 -9.60
CA ALA A 204 1.39 -45.38 -10.96
C ALA A 204 1.01 -46.80 -11.41
N ASP A 205 0.76 -46.96 -12.71
CA ASP A 205 1.09 -48.18 -13.45
C ASP A 205 1.40 -47.87 -14.93
N THR A 206 2.02 -48.83 -15.60
CA THR A 206 3.07 -48.70 -16.61
C THR A 206 2.72 -49.38 -17.94
N GLY A 207 3.30 -48.86 -19.05
CA GLY A 207 3.50 -49.51 -20.38
C GLY A 207 2.29 -49.59 -21.33
N SER A 208 2.38 -49.55 -22.67
CA SER A 208 3.50 -49.56 -23.62
C SER A 208 3.01 -49.37 -25.09
N ILE A 209 3.78 -48.63 -25.91
CA ILE A 209 4.03 -48.68 -27.38
C ILE A 209 2.91 -48.42 -28.44
N GLY A 210 3.12 -47.32 -29.21
CA GLY A 210 3.30 -47.37 -30.69
C GLY A 210 2.21 -46.80 -31.62
N ASN A 211 2.43 -45.61 -32.22
CA ASN A 211 2.58 -45.39 -33.69
C ASN A 211 2.54 -43.90 -34.13
N THR A 212 3.60 -43.53 -34.86
CA THR A 212 3.90 -42.49 -35.89
C THR A 212 3.04 -41.22 -36.13
N PRO A 213 3.68 -40.11 -36.59
CA PRO A 213 3.08 -38.77 -36.67
C PRO A 213 2.44 -38.49 -38.04
N THR A 214 1.29 -37.81 -38.06
CA THR A 214 0.79 -37.14 -39.25
C THR A 214 0.64 -35.65 -38.98
N THR A 215 1.18 -34.87 -39.90
CA THR A 215 1.15 -33.42 -39.98
C THR A 215 -0.26 -32.94 -40.27
N ASP A 216 -0.83 -32.11 -39.40
CA ASP A 216 -1.76 -31.09 -39.84
C ASP A 216 -1.69 -29.86 -38.91
N ALA A 217 -1.09 -28.81 -39.46
CA ALA A 217 -1.01 -27.50 -38.85
C ALA A 217 -2.36 -26.80 -39.00
N ARG A 218 -3.21 -26.89 -37.97
CA ARG A 218 -4.34 -25.97 -37.81
C ARG A 218 -4.09 -25.10 -36.57
N ARG A 219 -3.56 -23.90 -36.81
CA ARG A 219 -3.55 -22.79 -35.86
C ARG A 219 -4.98 -22.53 -35.40
N GLN A 220 -5.37 -23.10 -34.27
CA GLN A 220 -6.43 -22.52 -33.45
C GLN A 220 -5.74 -21.45 -32.62
N SER A 221 -5.82 -20.20 -33.08
CA SER A 221 -5.62 -19.06 -32.19
C SER A 221 -6.74 -19.11 -31.16
N SER A 222 -6.52 -19.81 -30.07
CA SER A 222 -7.33 -19.65 -28.87
C SER A 222 -7.05 -18.22 -28.39
N SER A 223 -7.90 -17.28 -28.78
CA SER A 223 -8.04 -16.01 -28.08
C SER A 223 -8.48 -16.36 -26.67
N GLN A 224 -7.50 -16.64 -25.80
CA GLN A 224 -7.72 -16.69 -24.37
C GLN A 224 -7.99 -15.25 -23.97
N THR A 225 -9.27 -14.87 -23.97
CA THR A 225 -9.73 -13.74 -23.19
C THR A 225 -9.25 -14.00 -21.76
N ILE A 226 -8.23 -13.28 -21.31
CA ILE A 226 -7.74 -13.37 -19.93
C ILE A 226 -8.87 -12.79 -19.07
N THR A 227 -9.80 -13.64 -18.66
CA THR A 227 -10.85 -13.25 -17.73
C THR A 227 -10.15 -12.89 -16.42
N PHE A 228 -10.11 -11.61 -16.08
CA PHE A 228 -9.48 -11.11 -14.86
C PHE A 228 -10.17 -11.78 -13.66
N LYS A 229 -9.50 -12.75 -13.03
CA LYS A 229 -10.04 -13.43 -11.85
C LYS A 229 -9.91 -12.49 -10.67
N ARG A 230 -11.04 -11.99 -10.18
CA ARG A 230 -11.09 -11.15 -8.98
C ARG A 230 -10.34 -11.83 -7.83
N PRO A 231 -9.44 -11.13 -7.12
CA PRO A 231 -8.74 -11.69 -5.97
C PRO A 231 -9.72 -12.18 -4.89
N PRO A 232 -9.32 -13.16 -4.07
CA PRO A 232 -10.12 -13.59 -2.93
C PRO A 232 -10.47 -12.41 -2.02
N ARG A 233 -11.70 -12.39 -1.48
CA ARG A 233 -12.20 -11.29 -0.63
C ARG A 233 -11.27 -10.97 0.55
N GLN A 234 -10.68 -11.98 1.18
CA GLN A 234 -9.75 -11.81 2.30
C GLN A 234 -8.53 -10.97 1.92
N VAL A 235 -7.97 -11.18 0.72
CA VAL A 235 -6.82 -10.41 0.21
C VAL A 235 -7.20 -8.95 -0.01
N ILE A 236 -8.42 -8.71 -0.49
CA ILE A 236 -8.95 -7.36 -0.71
C ILE A 236 -9.15 -6.66 0.64
N GLU A 237 -9.76 -7.33 1.62
CA GLU A 237 -9.99 -6.79 2.96
C GLU A 237 -8.68 -6.48 3.69
N GLU A 238 -7.70 -7.38 3.62
CA GLU A 238 -6.36 -7.16 4.18
C GLU A 238 -5.69 -5.93 3.54
N ARG A 239 -5.76 -5.80 2.20
CA ARG A 239 -5.24 -4.63 1.50
C ARG A 239 -5.93 -3.34 1.95
N MET A 240 -7.25 -3.35 2.04
CA MET A 240 -8.02 -2.18 2.49
C MET A 240 -7.67 -1.79 3.92
N GLU A 241 -7.50 -2.77 4.82
CA GLU A 241 -7.14 -2.51 6.21
C GLU A 241 -5.73 -1.93 6.33
N GLU A 242 -4.78 -2.47 5.56
CA GLU A 242 -3.42 -1.91 5.53
C GLU A 242 -3.38 -0.49 4.97
N ASP A 243 -4.15 -0.19 3.92
CA ASP A 243 -4.22 1.16 3.37
C ASP A 243 -4.89 2.14 4.34
N ARG A 244 -5.95 1.70 5.05
CA ARG A 244 -6.53 2.48 6.17
C ARG A 244 -5.48 2.78 7.23
N GLU A 245 -4.73 1.77 7.63
CA GLU A 245 -3.72 1.90 8.67
C GLU A 245 -2.56 2.82 8.22
N ARG A 246 -2.14 2.76 6.94
CA ARG A 246 -1.17 3.73 6.38
C ARG A 246 -1.70 5.15 6.42
N HIS A 247 -2.94 5.34 5.99
CA HIS A 247 -3.53 6.68 5.90
C HIS A 247 -3.77 7.28 7.29
N LYS A 248 -4.22 6.43 8.24
CA LYS A 248 -4.31 6.78 9.65
C LYS A 248 -2.97 7.29 10.17
N ARG A 249 -1.88 6.53 9.99
CA ARG A 249 -0.54 6.96 10.40
C ARG A 249 -0.06 8.24 9.72
N LEU A 250 -0.37 8.41 8.44
CA LEU A 250 -0.04 9.65 7.73
C LEU A 250 -0.69 10.85 8.43
N ARG A 251 -1.98 10.74 8.82
CA ARG A 251 -2.68 11.82 9.53
C ARG A 251 -2.20 12.03 10.97
N GLU A 252 -1.71 10.99 11.64
CA GLU A 252 -1.18 11.09 13.01
C GLU A 252 0.03 12.03 13.13
N THR A 253 0.76 12.33 12.04
CA THR A 253 1.94 13.22 12.07
C THR A 253 1.67 14.60 11.46
N ILE A 254 0.52 14.82 10.79
CA ILE A 254 0.23 16.11 10.12
C ILE A 254 0.17 17.28 11.11
N TRP A 255 -0.32 17.05 12.33
CA TRP A 255 -0.42 18.07 13.36
C TRP A 255 0.87 18.27 14.18
N ALA A 256 1.88 17.42 13.96
CA ALA A 256 3.11 17.46 14.77
C ALA A 256 3.96 18.67 14.38
N ILE A 257 4.24 19.53 15.37
CA ILE A 257 5.10 20.69 15.21
C ILE A 257 6.53 20.29 15.60
N PRO A 258 7.55 20.57 14.78
CA PRO A 258 8.94 20.34 15.14
C PRO A 258 9.29 21.03 16.47
N SER A 259 9.95 20.31 17.37
CA SER A 259 10.48 20.91 18.59
C SER A 259 11.47 22.01 18.24
N ARG A 260 11.43 23.09 19.01
CA ARG A 260 12.39 24.19 18.89
C ARG A 260 13.74 23.71 19.43
N ASP A 261 14.81 23.94 18.68
CA ASP A 261 16.16 23.68 19.15
C ASP A 261 16.56 24.79 20.14
N ASP A 262 16.25 24.59 21.42
CA ASP A 262 16.53 25.57 22.49
C ASP A 262 18.04 25.85 22.66
N GLU A 263 18.91 24.96 22.19
CA GLU A 263 20.38 25.11 22.23
C GLU A 263 20.93 26.09 21.16
N ALA A 264 20.17 26.39 20.10
CA ALA A 264 20.61 27.25 18.99
C ALA A 264 20.24 28.73 19.15
N LEU A 265 19.71 29.14 20.32
CA LEU A 265 19.25 30.51 20.56
C LEU A 265 20.43 31.48 20.74
N ASP A 266 20.92 32.03 19.62
CA ASP A 266 21.81 33.20 19.65
C ASP A 266 21.03 34.42 20.17
N LYS A 267 21.49 35.02 21.28
CA LYS A 267 20.86 36.18 21.94
C LYS A 267 21.22 37.50 21.25
N SER A 268 21.44 37.50 19.94
CA SER A 268 21.74 38.70 19.15
C SER A 268 20.45 39.33 18.60
N LEU A 269 20.53 40.60 18.17
CA LEU A 269 19.38 41.38 17.69
C LEU A 269 18.87 40.89 16.31
N ASP A 270 19.70 40.20 15.52
CA ASP A 270 19.30 39.42 14.33
C ASP A 270 18.56 38.11 14.72
N GLY A 271 18.62 37.71 15.98
CA GLY A 271 17.93 36.55 16.55
C GLY A 271 16.42 36.75 16.80
N LEU A 272 15.84 37.88 16.40
CA LEU A 272 14.38 38.07 16.47
C LEU A 272 13.65 37.17 15.45
N GLU A 273 14.28 36.86 14.32
CA GLU A 273 13.79 35.86 13.36
C GLU A 273 13.86 34.45 13.97
N ALA A 274 14.88 34.18 14.79
CA ALA A 274 14.97 32.97 15.60
C ALA A 274 14.03 32.97 16.82
N LEU A 275 13.37 34.11 17.14
CA LEU A 275 12.36 34.18 18.21
C LEU A 275 11.01 33.61 17.72
N VAL A 276 10.73 33.73 16.42
CA VAL A 276 9.58 33.13 15.76
C VAL A 276 9.78 31.62 15.74
N GLY A 277 9.03 30.92 16.60
CA GLY A 277 9.13 29.47 16.70
C GLY A 277 8.62 28.78 15.43
N PRO A 278 9.03 27.52 15.20
CA PRO A 278 8.54 26.71 14.08
C PRO A 278 7.01 26.59 14.06
N GLU A 279 6.35 26.68 15.21
CA GLU A 279 4.88 26.79 15.32
C GLU A 279 4.31 28.00 14.56
N PHE A 280 4.81 29.21 14.85
CA PHE A 280 4.30 30.43 14.21
C PHE A 280 4.61 30.45 12.73
N GLU A 281 5.82 30.05 12.33
CA GLU A 281 6.21 30.04 10.92
C GLU A 281 5.36 29.06 10.10
N MET A 282 5.03 27.90 10.68
CA MET A 282 4.15 26.92 10.05
C MET A 282 2.72 27.44 9.94
N PHE A 283 2.19 28.05 11.00
CA PHE A 283 0.88 28.71 11.00
C PHE A 283 0.81 29.84 9.96
N TRP A 284 1.83 30.70 9.90
CA TRP A 284 1.86 31.86 9.01
C TRP A 284 1.99 31.49 7.53
N LYS A 285 2.67 30.37 7.24
CA LYS A 285 2.77 29.81 5.88
C LYS A 285 1.52 29.06 5.46
N ASP A 286 0.65 28.68 6.38
CA ASP A 286 -0.57 27.97 6.06
C ASP A 286 -1.59 28.92 5.43
N VAL A 287 -1.63 28.92 4.10
CA VAL A 287 -2.51 29.75 3.29
C VAL A 287 -3.99 29.36 3.46
N THR A 288 -4.29 28.22 4.09
CA THR A 288 -5.68 27.78 4.33
C THR A 288 -6.37 28.54 5.48
N LEU A 289 -5.60 29.26 6.29
CA LEU A 289 -6.09 30.04 7.44
C LEU A 289 -6.28 31.55 7.15
N VAL A 290 -6.21 31.95 5.87
CA VAL A 290 -6.06 33.36 5.49
C VAL A 290 -7.37 34.16 5.56
N GLU A 291 -8.54 33.51 5.65
CA GLU A 291 -9.83 34.20 5.74
C GLU A 291 -10.71 33.59 6.84
N ILE A 292 -11.14 34.43 7.78
CA ILE A 292 -12.17 34.10 8.77
C ILE A 292 -13.45 33.74 7.99
N ASN A 293 -13.95 32.53 8.19
CA ASN A 293 -15.12 32.02 7.50
C ASN A 293 -16.39 32.04 8.38
N GLU A 294 -17.48 31.47 7.87
CA GLU A 294 -18.77 31.38 8.57
C GLU A 294 -18.66 30.54 9.85
N ASP A 295 -18.02 29.38 9.77
CA ASP A 295 -17.80 28.48 10.92
C ASP A 295 -16.98 29.18 12.03
N ASP A 296 -15.97 29.99 11.67
CA ASP A 296 -15.19 30.79 12.63
C ASP A 296 -16.06 31.84 13.34
N MET A 297 -16.96 32.50 12.60
CA MET A 297 -17.89 33.48 13.17
C MET A 297 -18.93 32.83 14.10
N GLU A 298 -19.43 31.64 13.73
CA GLU A 298 -20.33 30.85 14.55
C GLU A 298 -19.65 30.44 15.86
N LEU A 299 -18.43 29.91 15.79
CA LEU A 299 -17.66 29.51 16.97
C LEU A 299 -17.38 30.68 17.92
N MET A 300 -17.08 31.87 17.39
CA MET A 300 -16.92 33.10 18.20
C MET A 300 -18.23 33.54 18.87
N ALA A 301 -19.37 33.40 18.19
CA ALA A 301 -20.67 33.75 18.74
C ALA A 301 -21.09 32.79 19.86
N GLU A 302 -20.91 31.47 19.67
CA GLU A 302 -21.15 30.44 20.67
C GLU A 302 -20.28 30.66 21.92
N GLU A 303 -18.99 30.97 21.76
CA GLU A 303 -18.11 31.25 22.90
C GLU A 303 -18.59 32.49 23.69
N ALA A 304 -19.06 33.53 22.98
CA ALA A 304 -19.60 34.74 23.61
C ALA A 304 -20.88 34.47 24.41
N GLU A 305 -21.77 33.62 23.90
CA GLU A 305 -23.00 33.19 24.59
C GLU A 305 -22.66 32.38 25.85
N LEU A 306 -21.82 31.35 25.73
CA LEU A 306 -21.35 30.55 26.88
C LEU A 306 -20.70 31.41 27.97
N LYS A 307 -19.91 32.41 27.56
CA LYS A 307 -19.28 33.33 28.50
C LYS A 307 -20.32 34.21 29.20
N ALA A 308 -21.32 34.71 28.48
CA ALA A 308 -22.41 35.49 29.07
C ALA A 308 -23.23 34.66 30.07
N GLU A 309 -23.54 33.40 29.74
CA GLU A 309 -24.22 32.47 30.65
C GLU A 309 -23.40 32.18 31.91
N SER A 310 -22.07 32.03 31.77
CA SER A 310 -21.19 31.76 32.92
C SER A 310 -21.10 32.92 33.94
N LEU A 311 -21.49 34.13 33.53
CA LEU A 311 -21.48 35.34 34.33
C LEU A 311 -22.82 35.67 35.00
N SER A 312 -23.90 34.96 34.64
CA SER A 312 -25.26 35.12 35.21
C SER A 312 -25.51 34.17 36.37
#